data_AF-A0A178GHX3-F1
#
_entry.id   AF-A0A178GHX3-F1
#
_cell.length_a   1.000
_cell.length_b   1.000
_cell.length_c   1.000
_cell.angle_alpha   90.00
_cell.angle_beta   90.00
_cell.angle_gamma   90.00
#
_symmetry.space_group_name_H-M   'P 1'
#
loop_
_entity.id
_entity.type
_entity.pdbx_description
1 polymer ?
#
loop_
_entity_poly.entity_id
_entity_poly.type
_entity_poly.pdbx_seq_one_letter_code
_entity_poly.pdbx_strand_id
1 'polypeptide(L)'
;MEFLQCNAPAPVVDTEAGKVQGYCTDEGISIYKGIPYVANPFTPERRFQNPQPMQPWQGIKATVSDWPVPQPGRSPAQRLVGGRWRFNSQYMAA
;
A
#
# COMPACT_ATOMS: atom_id res chain seq x y z
N MET A 1 9.22 -11.07 -16.18
CA MET A 1 9.32 -9.75 -16.82
C MET A 1 9.59 -8.77 -15.71
N GLU A 2 10.86 -8.46 -15.47
CA GLU A 2 11.24 -7.36 -14.59
C GLU A 2 10.92 -6.08 -15.34
N PHE A 3 10.02 -5.27 -14.81
CA PHE A 3 9.86 -3.91 -15.30
C PHE A 3 11.15 -3.18 -14.93
N LEU A 4 11.83 -2.62 -15.93
CA LEU A 4 12.92 -1.68 -15.71
C LEU A 4 12.33 -0.50 -14.95
N GLN A 5 12.54 -0.53 -13.64
CA GLN A 5 12.04 0.49 -12.72
C GLN A 5 13.05 1.63 -12.74
N CYS A 6 12.72 2.75 -13.37
CA CYS A 6 13.30 4.01 -12.95
C CYS A 6 13.01 4.14 -11.45
N ASN A 7 14.06 4.11 -10.64
CA ASN A 7 13.95 4.05 -9.18
C ASN A 7 14.19 5.42 -8.55
N ALA A 8 14.09 6.50 -9.33
CA ALA A 8 14.24 7.84 -8.82
C ALA A 8 13.03 8.18 -7.92
N PRO A 9 13.28 8.79 -6.74
CA PRO A 9 12.20 9.19 -5.85
C PRO A 9 11.34 10.24 -6.54
N ALA A 10 10.02 10.02 -6.55
CA ALA A 10 9.07 11.03 -6.98
C ALA A 10 9.03 12.20 -5.96
N PRO A 11 8.50 13.36 -6.36
CA PRO A 11 8.24 14.45 -5.42
C PRO A 11 7.42 13.98 -4.21
N VAL A 12 7.70 14.57 -3.05
CA VAL A 12 6.87 14.37 -1.87
C VAL A 12 5.58 15.15 -2.05
N VAL A 13 4.43 14.50 -1.85
CA VAL A 13 3.10 15.10 -2.02
C VAL A 13 2.36 15.10 -0.70
N ASP A 14 1.67 16.20 -0.41
CA ASP A 14 0.76 16.34 0.72
C ASP A 14 -0.61 15.75 0.39
N THR A 15 -1.15 14.95 1.31
CA THR A 15 -2.53 14.43 1.27
C THR A 15 -3.25 14.84 2.55
N GLU A 16 -4.57 14.69 2.60
CA GLU A 16 -5.36 14.95 3.81
C GLU A 16 -4.90 14.13 5.02
N ALA A 17 -4.34 12.94 4.79
CA ALA A 17 -3.89 12.03 5.84
C ALA A 17 -2.37 12.09 6.09
N GLY A 18 -1.59 12.83 5.30
CA GLY A 18 -0.15 12.99 5.51
C GLY A 18 0.68 12.93 4.22
N LYS A 19 2.01 13.02 4.37
CA LYS A 19 2.94 13.09 3.23
C LYS A 19 3.19 11.70 2.64
N VAL A 20 3.29 11.63 1.32
CA VAL A 20 3.61 10.41 0.57
C VAL A 20 4.76 10.62 -0.41
N GLN A 21 5.49 9.56 -0.71
CA GLN A 21 6.53 9.56 -1.74
C GLN A 21 6.47 8.29 -2.58
N GLY A 22 6.38 8.48 -3.90
CA GLY A 22 6.35 7.42 -4.90
C GLY A 22 7.68 7.31 -5.65
N TYR A 23 7.62 6.81 -6.88
CA TYR A 23 8.77 6.73 -7.79
C TYR A 23 8.41 7.29 -9.16
N CYS A 24 9.40 7.78 -9.91
CA CYS A 24 9.22 8.24 -11.28
C CYS A 24 9.53 7.13 -12.29
N THR A 25 8.90 7.12 -13.46
CA THR A 25 9.34 6.32 -14.61
C THR A 25 10.43 7.08 -15.41
N ASP A 26 11.15 6.38 -16.29
CA ASP A 26 12.14 7.04 -17.17
C ASP A 26 11.45 8.02 -18.15
N GLU A 27 10.18 7.78 -18.46
CA GLU A 27 9.33 8.68 -19.27
C GLU A 27 8.78 9.88 -18.48
N GLY A 28 9.19 10.05 -17.22
CA GLY A 28 8.83 11.20 -16.38
C GLY A 28 7.46 11.09 -15.70
N ILE A 29 6.85 9.90 -15.64
CA ILE A 29 5.57 9.69 -14.96
C ILE A 29 5.82 9.45 -13.47
N SER A 30 5.21 10.26 -12.60
CA SER A 30 5.24 10.02 -11.15
C SER A 30 4.16 9.02 -10.74
N ILE A 31 4.55 7.95 -10.04
CA ILE A 31 3.67 6.85 -9.63
C ILE A 31 3.66 6.73 -8.11
N TYR A 32 2.46 6.75 -7.52
CA TYR A 32 2.22 6.57 -6.09
C TYR A 32 1.26 5.39 -5.89
N LYS A 33 1.76 4.28 -5.35
CA LYS A 33 1.03 3.02 -5.15
C LYS A 33 0.80 2.72 -3.68
N GLY A 34 -0.35 2.13 -3.37
CA GLY A 34 -0.65 1.68 -2.01
C GLY A 34 -0.90 2.79 -0.99
N ILE A 35 -1.41 3.95 -1.42
CA ILE A 35 -1.87 4.99 -0.48
C ILE A 35 -3.12 4.47 0.26
N PRO A 36 -3.10 4.38 1.61
CA PRO A 36 -4.31 4.03 2.36
C PRO A 36 -5.31 5.19 2.29
N TYR A 37 -6.56 4.88 2.00
CA TYR A 37 -7.65 5.86 1.97
C TYR A 37 -8.66 5.68 3.11
N VAL A 38 -8.55 4.57 3.86
CA VAL A 38 -9.42 4.21 4.99
C VAL A 38 -8.58 3.62 6.11
N ALA A 39 -9.09 3.72 7.34
CA ALA A 39 -8.54 2.96 8.47
C ALA A 39 -8.56 1.46 8.18
N ASN A 40 -7.61 0.72 8.77
CA ASN A 40 -7.42 -0.71 8.53
C ASN A 40 -8.75 -1.50 8.65
N PRO A 41 -9.28 -2.06 7.55
CA PRO A 41 -10.54 -2.81 7.56
C PRO A 41 -10.34 -4.29 7.93
N PHE A 42 -9.09 -4.77 7.99
CA PHE A 42 -8.75 -6.18 8.19
C PHE A 42 -8.66 -6.55 9.68
N THR A 43 -9.61 -6.09 10.50
CA THR A 43 -9.79 -6.55 11.87
C THR A 43 -11.12 -7.29 12.01
N PRO A 44 -11.23 -8.28 12.91
CA PRO A 44 -12.48 -9.03 13.11
C PRO A 44 -13.70 -8.14 13.39
N GLU A 45 -13.49 -7.06 14.15
CA GLU A 45 -14.53 -6.14 14.61
C GLU A 45 -15.05 -5.23 13.48
N ARG A 46 -14.21 -4.99 12.47
CA ARG A 46 -14.48 -4.06 11.36
C ARG A 46 -15.02 -4.77 10.11
N ARG A 47 -15.02 -6.11 10.09
CA ARG A 47 -15.55 -6.89 8.96
C ARG A 47 -17.03 -6.59 8.74
N PHE A 48 -17.41 -6.37 7.49
CA PHE A 48 -18.80 -6.04 7.07
C PHE A 48 -19.34 -4.73 7.65
N GLN A 49 -18.47 -3.88 8.20
CA GLN A 49 -18.83 -2.53 8.63
C GLN A 49 -18.45 -1.51 7.57
N ASN A 50 -19.07 -0.33 7.62
CA ASN A 50 -18.69 0.78 6.77
C ASN A 50 -17.21 1.16 6.99
N PRO A 51 -16.49 1.54 5.92
CA PRO A 51 -15.13 2.06 6.04
C PRO A 51 -15.09 3.26 7.00
N GLN A 52 -13.97 3.43 7.71
CA GLN A 52 -13.75 4.59 8.56
C GLN A 52 -12.65 5.46 7.94
N PRO A 53 -12.72 6.79 8.13
CA PRO A 53 -11.69 7.69 7.66
C PRO A 53 -10.30 7.27 8.13
N MET A 54 -9.30 7.48 7.28
CA MET A 54 -7.90 7.27 7.62
C MET A 54 -7.45 8.28 8.68
N GLN A 55 -6.74 7.83 9.71
CA GLN A 55 -6.11 8.75 10.67
C GLN A 55 -4.88 9.40 10.04
N PRO A 56 -4.65 10.70 10.26
CA PRO A 56 -3.42 11.34 9.79
C PRO A 56 -2.17 10.68 10.37
N TRP A 57 -1.11 10.59 9.56
CA TRP A 57 0.20 10.11 9.98
C TRP A 57 1.25 11.23 9.92
N GLN A 58 2.31 11.07 10.70
CA GLN A 58 3.49 11.92 10.65
C GLN A 58 4.56 11.32 9.73
N GLY A 59 5.46 12.18 9.25
CA GLY A 59 6.54 11.77 8.34
C GLY A 59 6.05 11.50 6.91
N ILE A 60 6.89 10.83 6.13
CA ILE A 60 6.66 10.56 4.71
C ILE A 60 6.43 9.05 4.53
N LYS A 61 5.30 8.68 3.95
CA LYS A 61 4.98 7.28 3.65
C LYS A 61 5.46 6.88 2.26
N ALA A 62 6.25 5.81 2.18
CA ALA A 62 6.65 5.22 0.90
C ALA A 62 5.45 4.55 0.21
N THR A 63 5.26 4.84 -1.08
CA THR A 63 4.10 4.43 -1.90
C THR A 63 4.58 3.76 -3.19
N VAL A 64 5.30 2.65 -3.02
CA VAL A 64 6.03 1.97 -4.10
C VAL A 64 5.51 0.56 -4.42
N SER A 65 4.54 0.06 -3.65
CA SER A 65 4.05 -1.32 -3.73
C SER A 65 2.54 -1.41 -3.62
N ASP A 66 1.97 -2.45 -4.23
CA ASP A 66 0.54 -2.76 -4.15
C ASP A 66 0.17 -3.44 -2.82
N TRP A 67 -1.12 -3.35 -2.45
CA TRP A 67 -1.65 -4.05 -1.28
C TRP A 67 -2.24 -5.42 -1.64
N PRO A 68 -2.04 -6.45 -0.80
CA PRO A 68 -2.68 -7.74 -0.97
C PRO A 68 -4.21 -7.61 -0.79
N VAL A 69 -4.96 -8.24 -1.70
CA VAL A 69 -6.41 -8.44 -1.55
C VAL A 69 -6.70 -9.90 -1.20
N PRO A 70 -7.61 -10.18 -0.24
CA PRO A 70 -7.91 -11.55 0.20
C PRO A 70 -8.83 -12.25 -0.80
N GLN A 71 -8.35 -12.42 -2.03
CA GLN A 71 -9.03 -13.16 -3.10
C GLN A 71 -8.16 -14.33 -3.55
N PRO A 72 -8.67 -15.57 -3.57
CA PRO A 72 -7.95 -16.68 -4.19
C PRO A 72 -7.78 -16.41 -5.67
N GLY A 73 -6.61 -16.77 -6.21
CA GLY A 73 -6.39 -16.74 -7.65
C GLY A 73 -7.32 -17.70 -8.39
N ARG A 74 -7.59 -17.43 -9.67
CA ARG A 74 -8.39 -18.32 -10.52
C ARG A 74 -7.63 -19.59 -10.95
N SER A 75 -6.33 -19.70 -10.62
CA SER A 75 -5.52 -20.90 -10.91
C SER A 75 -5.47 -21.83 -9.69
N PRO A 76 -5.52 -23.16 -9.88
CA PRO A 76 -5.46 -24.13 -8.78
C PRO A 76 -4.16 -24.05 -7.95
N ALA A 77 -3.10 -23.46 -8.51
CA ALA A 77 -1.76 -23.42 -7.93
C ALA A 77 -1.41 -22.08 -7.26
N GLN A 78 -2.37 -21.18 -7.03
CA GLN A 78 -2.03 -19.88 -6.44
C GLN A 78 -1.88 -19.98 -4.93
N ARG A 79 -0.64 -19.82 -4.45
CA ARG A 79 -0.33 -19.66 -3.03
C ARG A 79 -1.21 -18.55 -2.46
N LEU A 80 -2.01 -18.88 -1.44
CA LEU A 80 -2.83 -17.90 -0.74
C LEU A 80 -1.95 -16.73 -0.27
N VAL A 81 -2.31 -15.54 -0.72
CA VAL A 81 -1.77 -14.30 -0.17
C VAL A 81 -2.18 -14.25 1.31
N GLY A 82 -1.19 -14.24 2.21
CA GLY A 82 -1.36 -14.47 3.66
C GLY A 82 -0.64 -15.71 4.21
N GLY A 83 -0.13 -16.60 3.35
CA GLY A 83 0.60 -17.81 3.79
C GLY A 83 2.06 -17.61 4.21
N ARG A 84 2.59 -16.39 4.07
CA ARG A 84 3.89 -15.93 4.62
C ARG A 84 3.81 -14.42 4.83
N TRP A 85 3.19 -14.02 5.93
CA TRP A 85 3.34 -12.65 6.43
C TRP A 85 4.82 -12.44 6.80
N ARG A 86 5.59 -11.78 5.93
CA ARG A 86 6.73 -10.99 6.43
C ARG A 86 6.11 -9.72 6.98
N PHE A 87 5.75 -9.76 8.26
CA PHE A 87 5.36 -8.56 9.00
C PHE A 87 6.57 -7.63 9.00
N ASN A 88 6.59 -6.66 8.08
CA ASN A 88 7.52 -5.56 8.20
C ASN A 88 7.05 -4.72 9.39
N SER A 89 7.92 -4.50 10.38
CA SER A 89 7.59 -3.84 11.65
C SER A 89 7.00 -2.43 11.48
N GLN A 90 7.20 -1.81 10.31
CA GLN A 90 6.61 -0.52 9.94
C GLN A 90 5.07 -0.52 9.83
N TYR A 91 4.41 -1.69 9.90
CA TYR A 91 2.94 -1.81 9.77
C TYR A 91 2.21 -2.07 11.09
N MET A 92 2.92 -2.14 12.22
CA MET A 92 2.35 -2.39 13.55
C MET A 92 2.24 -1.13 14.43
N ALA A 93 2.60 0.06 13.91
CA ALA A 93 2.46 1.29 14.66
C ALA A 93 1.01 1.81 14.56
N ALA A 94 0.21 1.46 15.56
CA ALA A 94 -0.84 2.29 16.12
C ALA A 94 -0.34 2.83 17.46
#